data_AF-A0AAD0MS27-F1
#
_entry.id   AF-A0AAD0MS27-F1
#
_cell.length_a   1.000
_cell.length_b   1.000
_cell.length_c   1.000
_cell.angle_alpha   90.00
_cell.angle_beta   90.00
_cell.angle_gamma   90.00
#
_symmetry.space_group_name_H-M   'P 1'
#
loop_
_entity.id
_entity.type
_entity.pdbx_description
1 polymer ?
#
loop_
_entity_poly.entity_id
_entity_poly.type
_entity_poly.pdbx_seq_one_letter_code
_entity_poly.pdbx_strand_id
1 'polypeptide(L)'
;MQTAKLASTKLEIINNKGNIVQNIVTTIATALALSIGQAHASETCIDISNDQRRLACYDAEYRPAIERETVSEWNVSEQTSPIDDSKTVVLRTTAIEAVAGRFGRDSRPSLILRCHENKTVMYFGFAQHHMADIQGYGRVTLRVDQQNAVTRNMQASTDSKALGLWNGGQSIPVIRSMFDGNVLTVRATPFSESPITVQFPITGLEEAISPLREACNW
;
A
#
# COMPACT_ATOMS: atom_id res chain seq x y z
N MET A 1 4.63 -51.99 75.54
CA MET A 1 6.02 -51.50 75.48
C MET A 1 6.67 -52.03 74.20
N GLN A 2 7.19 -51.10 73.41
CA GLN A 2 8.32 -51.14 72.44
C GLN A 2 9.07 -52.49 72.27
N THR A 3 9.62 -52.88 71.12
CA THR A 3 9.85 -52.21 69.82
C THR A 3 10.30 -53.24 68.79
N ALA A 4 10.13 -52.86 67.53
CA ALA A 4 10.61 -53.44 66.28
C ALA A 4 12.11 -53.82 66.22
N LYS A 5 12.47 -54.74 65.29
CA LYS A 5 13.21 -54.38 64.06
C LYS A 5 13.16 -55.51 63.01
N LEU A 6 12.83 -55.14 61.77
CA LEU A 6 12.97 -55.89 60.52
C LEU A 6 14.17 -55.33 59.72
N ALA A 7 14.82 -56.16 58.90
CA ALA A 7 14.76 -56.07 57.43
C ALA A 7 15.70 -57.09 56.74
N SER A 8 15.21 -57.70 55.66
CA SER A 8 15.87 -58.65 54.75
C SER A 8 15.58 -58.26 53.30
N THR A 9 16.40 -58.76 52.38
CA THR A 9 16.53 -58.49 50.93
C THR A 9 15.55 -59.30 50.04
N LYS A 10 15.14 -58.71 48.88
CA LYS A 10 14.67 -59.28 47.56
C LYS A 10 13.49 -60.31 47.59
N LEU A 11 12.51 -60.35 46.67
CA LEU A 11 12.53 -60.41 45.19
C LEU A 11 11.08 -60.32 44.63
N GLU A 12 10.95 -59.92 43.35
CA GLU A 12 9.92 -60.24 42.32
C GLU A 12 8.39 -60.12 42.57
N ILE A 13 7.71 -59.57 41.54
CA ILE A 13 6.31 -59.14 41.51
C ILE A 13 5.47 -60.15 40.70
N ILE A 14 4.34 -60.62 41.27
CA ILE A 14 3.23 -61.23 40.53
C ILE A 14 1.96 -60.38 40.77
N ASN A 15 1.27 -60.08 39.67
CA ASN A 15 -0.03 -59.40 39.58
C ASN A 15 -1.09 -59.93 40.56
N ASN A 16 -1.79 -59.04 41.28
CA ASN A 16 -3.25 -59.02 41.28
C ASN A 16 -3.82 -57.68 41.78
N LYS A 17 -4.61 -57.06 40.90
CA LYS A 17 -5.76 -56.16 41.10
C LYS A 17 -5.87 -55.33 42.39
N GLY A 18 -6.08 -54.03 42.14
CA GLY A 18 -7.16 -53.33 42.82
C GLY A 18 -6.74 -52.04 43.47
N ASN A 19 -6.84 -50.97 42.68
CA ASN A 19 -7.38 -49.68 43.07
C ASN A 19 -6.77 -48.92 44.27
N ILE A 20 -6.39 -47.69 43.90
CA ILE A 20 -6.72 -46.44 44.60
C ILE A 20 -5.69 -45.97 45.63
N VAL A 21 -4.89 -44.99 45.15
CA VAL A 21 -4.66 -43.67 45.78
C VAL A 21 -3.79 -43.72 47.05
N GLN A 22 -2.70 -42.99 47.25
CA GLN A 22 -2.25 -41.69 46.75
C GLN A 22 -0.74 -41.56 47.07
N ASN A 23 0.00 -40.96 46.15
CA ASN A 23 1.07 -39.97 46.33
C ASN A 23 1.98 -40.05 47.57
N ILE A 24 3.30 -39.99 47.33
CA ILE A 24 4.13 -38.84 47.74
C ILE A 24 5.42 -38.80 46.90
N VAL A 25 5.44 -37.78 46.03
CA VAL A 25 6.56 -36.90 45.65
C VAL A 25 7.89 -37.56 45.30
N THR A 26 8.12 -37.75 44.00
CA THR A 26 9.45 -37.95 43.40
C THR A 26 9.86 -36.65 42.70
N THR A 27 11.00 -36.11 43.12
CA THR A 27 11.64 -34.90 42.58
C THR A 27 12.10 -35.14 41.14
N ILE A 28 11.49 -34.44 40.17
CA ILE A 28 11.90 -34.41 38.77
C ILE A 28 12.98 -33.33 38.62
N ALA A 29 14.21 -33.72 38.34
CA ALA A 29 15.26 -32.80 37.91
C ALA A 29 15.10 -32.53 36.41
N THR A 30 14.40 -31.46 36.07
CA THR A 30 14.23 -31.01 34.68
C THR A 30 15.49 -30.30 34.22
N ALA A 31 16.29 -30.94 33.37
CA ALA A 31 17.40 -30.29 32.68
C ALA A 31 16.84 -29.32 31.62
N LEU A 32 16.90 -28.02 31.93
CA LEU A 32 16.56 -26.95 31.00
C LEU A 32 17.71 -26.82 29.98
N ALA A 33 17.57 -27.42 28.80
CA ALA A 33 18.49 -27.19 27.70
C ALA A 33 18.33 -25.75 27.21
N LEU A 34 19.27 -24.88 27.59
CA LEU A 34 19.44 -23.55 26.98
C LEU A 34 19.88 -23.75 25.54
N SER A 35 18.98 -23.50 24.59
CA SER A 35 19.33 -23.32 23.18
C SER A 35 20.20 -22.07 23.05
N ILE A 36 21.52 -22.27 22.98
CA ILE A 36 22.46 -21.22 22.60
C ILE A 36 22.18 -20.93 21.13
N GLY A 37 21.50 -19.82 20.84
CA GLY A 37 21.40 -19.31 19.48
C GLY A 37 22.82 -19.03 18.98
N GLN A 38 23.28 -19.77 17.97
CA GLN A 38 24.56 -19.48 17.35
C GLN A 38 24.40 -18.20 16.51
N ALA A 39 24.89 -17.09 17.06
CA ALA A 39 25.11 -15.88 16.28
C ALA A 39 26.33 -16.14 15.40
N HIS A 40 26.11 -16.54 14.15
CA HIS A 40 27.16 -16.54 13.14
C HIS A 40 27.48 -15.08 12.83
N ALA A 41 28.60 -14.58 13.36
CA ALA A 41 29.19 -13.34 12.88
C ALA A 41 29.66 -13.56 11.44
N SER A 42 29.37 -12.63 10.53
CA SER A 42 29.84 -12.77 9.16
C SER A 42 31.35 -12.69 9.08
N GLU A 43 31.96 -13.79 8.65
CA GLU A 43 33.40 -13.85 8.44
C GLU A 43 33.85 -12.83 7.37
N THR A 44 32.95 -12.42 6.48
CA THR A 44 33.20 -11.48 5.38
C THR A 44 33.44 -10.04 5.80
N CYS A 45 32.93 -9.59 6.94
CA CYS A 45 33.15 -8.21 7.42
C CYS A 45 34.47 -8.04 8.18
N ILE A 46 35.12 -9.14 8.59
CA ILE A 46 36.35 -9.13 9.41
C ILE A 46 37.56 -8.57 8.64
N ASP A 47 37.66 -8.88 7.35
CA ASP A 47 38.82 -8.52 6.51
C ASP A 47 38.81 -7.04 6.05
N ILE A 48 37.79 -6.27 6.42
CA ILE A 48 37.70 -4.84 6.08
C ILE A 48 38.58 -4.04 7.05
N SER A 49 39.69 -3.49 6.54
CA SER A 49 40.66 -2.72 7.32
C SER A 49 40.18 -1.35 7.77
N ASN A 50 39.26 -0.73 7.02
CA ASN A 50 38.74 0.59 7.36
C ASN A 50 37.60 0.46 8.37
N ASP A 51 37.78 1.06 9.55
CA ASP A 51 36.84 0.94 10.67
C ASP A 51 35.41 1.38 10.33
N GLN A 52 35.24 2.49 9.60
CA GLN A 52 33.91 2.99 9.22
C GLN A 52 33.21 2.04 8.24
N ARG A 53 33.95 1.48 7.28
CA ARG A 53 33.41 0.51 6.31
C ARG A 53 33.10 -0.83 6.96
N ARG A 54 33.95 -1.27 7.89
CA ARG A 54 33.74 -2.50 8.66
C ARG A 54 32.51 -2.40 9.53
N LEU A 55 32.34 -1.28 10.23
CA LEU A 55 31.14 -1.00 11.01
C LEU A 55 29.88 -1.00 10.12
N ALA A 56 29.93 -0.32 8.97
CA ALA A 56 28.81 -0.29 8.02
C ALA A 56 28.46 -1.68 7.46
N CYS A 57 29.44 -2.58 7.30
CA CYS A 57 29.23 -3.97 6.86
C CYS A 57 28.43 -4.77 7.88
N TYR A 58 28.84 -4.73 9.15
CA TYR A 58 28.09 -5.37 10.24
C TYR A 58 26.69 -4.76 10.39
N ASP A 59 26.60 -3.42 10.34
CA ASP A 59 25.31 -2.74 10.41
C ASP A 59 24.37 -3.20 9.29
N ALA A 60 24.86 -3.42 8.06
CA ALA A 60 24.04 -3.83 6.92
C ALA A 60 23.46 -5.25 7.01
N GLU A 61 24.14 -6.17 7.70
CA GLU A 61 23.66 -7.55 7.87
C GLU A 61 22.59 -7.69 8.96
N TYR A 62 22.72 -6.88 10.02
CA TYR A 62 21.77 -6.88 11.14
C TYR A 62 20.69 -5.81 11.00
N ARG A 63 20.80 -4.90 10.01
CA ARG A 63 19.67 -4.06 9.63
C ARG A 63 18.65 -4.95 8.94
N PRO A 64 17.43 -5.10 9.49
CA PRO A 64 16.35 -5.55 8.62
C PRO A 64 16.35 -4.60 7.42
N ALA A 65 16.26 -5.14 6.20
CA ALA A 65 15.82 -4.33 5.08
C ALA A 65 14.50 -3.73 5.55
N ILE A 66 14.52 -2.45 5.91
CA ILE A 66 13.29 -1.70 6.04
C ILE A 66 12.84 -1.65 4.59
N GLU A 67 12.04 -2.63 4.19
CA GLU A 67 11.16 -2.53 3.05
C GLU A 67 10.39 -1.24 3.35
N ARG A 68 10.86 -0.15 2.75
CA ARG A 68 10.17 1.13 2.87
C ARG A 68 8.87 0.84 2.16
N GLU A 69 7.82 0.55 2.92
CA GLU A 69 6.47 0.57 2.39
C GLU A 69 6.39 1.88 1.63
N THR A 70 6.31 1.79 0.30
CA THR A 70 6.09 2.94 -0.55
C THR A 70 4.70 3.40 -0.18
N VAL A 71 4.62 4.35 0.75
CA VAL A 71 3.36 4.95 1.16
C VAL A 71 2.75 5.53 -0.09
N SER A 72 1.68 4.88 -0.54
CA SER A 72 0.97 5.28 -1.74
C SER A 72 0.39 6.68 -1.52
N GLU A 73 0.66 7.61 -2.44
CA GLU A 73 0.10 8.97 -2.42
C GLU A 73 -1.41 8.98 -2.75
N TRP A 74 -1.99 7.79 -2.99
CA TRP A 74 -3.40 7.61 -3.25
C TRP A 74 -4.20 7.60 -1.95
N ASN A 75 -5.09 8.58 -1.81
CA ASN A 75 -6.15 8.54 -0.82
C ASN A 75 -7.35 7.76 -1.39
N VAL A 76 -7.73 6.67 -0.71
CA VAL A 76 -8.86 5.82 -1.08
C VAL A 76 -10.01 6.06 -0.10
N SER A 77 -11.21 6.32 -0.63
CA SER A 77 -12.45 6.47 0.13
C SER A 77 -13.54 5.58 -0.44
N GLU A 78 -14.22 4.86 0.43
CA GLU A 78 -15.36 4.02 0.11
C GLU A 78 -16.61 4.54 0.82
N GLN A 79 -17.73 4.58 0.11
CA GLN A 79 -19.03 4.97 0.63
C GLN A 79 -20.10 4.06 0.03
N THR A 80 -21.06 3.65 0.84
CA THR A 80 -22.24 2.93 0.36
C THR A 80 -23.36 3.93 0.09
N SER A 81 -23.94 3.86 -1.10
CA SER A 81 -25.10 4.66 -1.47
C SER A 81 -26.30 4.31 -0.59
N PRO A 82 -26.97 5.30 0.05
CA PRO A 82 -28.18 5.05 0.83
C PRO A 82 -29.42 4.81 -0.05
N ILE A 83 -29.31 4.94 -1.37
CA ILE A 83 -30.43 4.81 -2.31
C ILE A 83 -30.58 3.38 -2.81
N ASP A 84 -29.46 2.72 -3.12
CA ASP A 84 -29.42 1.43 -3.84
C ASP A 84 -28.33 0.46 -3.32
N ASP A 85 -27.72 0.77 -2.18
CA ASP A 85 -26.63 0.02 -1.55
C ASP A 85 -25.38 -0.18 -2.44
N SER A 86 -25.27 0.56 -3.55
CA SER A 86 -24.11 0.49 -4.43
C SER A 86 -22.87 1.08 -3.76
N LYS A 87 -21.71 0.42 -3.96
CA LYS A 87 -20.42 0.93 -3.49
C LYS A 87 -19.91 2.04 -4.41
N THR A 88 -19.67 3.21 -3.83
CA THR A 88 -18.90 4.29 -4.44
C THR A 88 -17.48 4.24 -3.91
N VAL A 89 -16.50 4.15 -4.81
CA VAL A 89 -15.08 4.13 -4.46
C VAL A 89 -14.40 5.29 -5.17
N VAL A 90 -13.64 6.09 -4.43
CA VAL A 90 -12.91 7.25 -4.93
C VAL A 90 -11.44 7.10 -4.56
N LEU A 91 -10.59 7.07 -5.58
CA LEU A 91 -9.15 7.25 -5.45
C LEU A 91 -8.80 8.67 -5.83
N ARG A 92 -7.94 9.32 -5.03
CA ARG A 92 -7.48 10.68 -5.27
C ARG A 92 -5.99 10.80 -5.00
N THR A 93 -5.30 11.51 -5.88
CA THR A 93 -3.99 12.09 -5.61
C THR A 93 -3.96 13.57 -6.01
N THR A 94 -2.96 14.32 -5.53
CA THR A 94 -2.78 15.74 -5.84
C THR A 94 -1.48 15.96 -6.61
N ALA A 95 -1.43 17.04 -7.39
CA ALA A 95 -0.24 17.37 -8.14
C ALA A 95 0.96 17.61 -7.22
N ILE A 96 2.16 17.24 -7.68
CA ILE A 96 3.45 17.39 -6.98
C ILE A 96 3.70 18.86 -6.66
N GLU A 97 3.41 19.74 -7.62
CA GLU A 97 3.54 21.19 -7.51
C GLU A 97 2.17 21.87 -7.53
N ALA A 98 2.08 23.02 -6.87
CA ALA A 98 0.91 23.89 -6.98
C ALA A 98 0.97 24.68 -8.28
N VAL A 99 -0.20 25.07 -8.80
CA VAL A 99 -0.31 26.03 -9.90
C VAL A 99 -0.99 27.29 -9.39
N ALA A 100 -0.59 28.43 -9.92
CA ALA A 100 -1.26 29.70 -9.64
C ALA A 100 -2.68 29.64 -10.20
N GLY A 101 -3.69 29.64 -9.32
CA GLY A 101 -5.08 29.73 -9.75
C GLY A 101 -5.37 31.08 -10.39
N ARG A 102 -6.54 31.19 -11.03
CA ARG A 102 -6.99 32.41 -11.73
C ARG A 102 -6.89 33.71 -10.91
N PHE A 103 -6.99 33.62 -9.58
CA PHE A 103 -6.92 34.77 -8.66
C PHE A 103 -5.57 34.90 -7.94
N GLY A 104 -4.51 34.26 -8.45
CA GLY A 104 -3.16 34.33 -7.88
C GLY A 104 -2.96 33.56 -6.58
N ARG A 105 -3.93 32.72 -6.18
CA ARG A 105 -3.78 31.79 -5.06
C ARG A 105 -3.31 30.45 -5.57
N ASP A 106 -2.18 29.99 -5.05
CA ASP A 106 -1.65 28.69 -5.36
C ASP A 106 -2.61 27.59 -4.89
N SER A 107 -2.87 26.64 -5.77
CA SER A 107 -3.72 25.50 -5.48
C SER A 107 -3.23 24.28 -6.24
N ARG A 108 -3.44 23.09 -5.66
CA ARG A 108 -2.97 21.82 -6.25
C ARG A 108 -4.09 21.17 -7.05
N PRO A 109 -3.90 20.94 -8.35
CA PRO A 109 -4.78 20.09 -9.14
C PRO A 109 -4.87 18.70 -8.54
N SER A 110 -5.94 17.98 -8.84
CA SER A 110 -6.16 16.61 -8.38
C SER A 110 -6.48 15.68 -9.53
N LEU A 111 -5.99 14.45 -9.44
CA LEU A 111 -6.40 13.33 -10.28
C LEU A 111 -7.35 12.47 -9.45
N ILE A 112 -8.53 12.18 -10.01
CA ILE A 112 -9.55 11.38 -9.36
C ILE A 112 -9.94 10.21 -10.26
N LEU A 113 -9.93 9.01 -9.68
CA LEU A 113 -10.56 7.82 -10.25
C LEU A 113 -11.77 7.49 -9.38
N ARG A 114 -12.92 7.25 -9.99
CA ARG A 114 -14.14 6.97 -9.23
C ARG A 114 -14.94 5.84 -9.86
N CYS A 115 -15.33 4.87 -9.04
CA CYS A 115 -16.46 3.99 -9.31
C CYS A 115 -17.70 4.58 -8.62
N HIS A 116 -18.77 4.78 -9.38
CA HIS A 116 -20.08 5.19 -8.87
C HIS A 116 -21.15 4.56 -9.76
N GLU A 117 -22.17 3.92 -9.18
CA GLU A 117 -23.23 3.22 -9.93
C GLU A 117 -22.67 2.28 -11.00
N ASN A 118 -21.70 1.44 -10.62
CA ASN A 118 -21.00 0.49 -11.51
C ASN A 118 -20.35 1.14 -12.75
N LYS A 119 -20.01 2.43 -12.67
CA LYS A 119 -19.31 3.17 -13.73
C LYS A 119 -18.00 3.74 -13.23
N THR A 120 -16.90 3.30 -13.85
CA THR A 120 -15.58 3.88 -13.63
C THR A 120 -15.38 5.12 -14.49
N VAL A 121 -14.96 6.22 -13.86
CA VAL A 121 -14.62 7.48 -14.50
C VAL A 121 -13.25 7.97 -14.02
N MET A 122 -12.55 8.69 -14.89
CA MET A 122 -11.28 9.35 -14.58
C MET A 122 -11.39 10.84 -14.92
N TYR A 123 -11.01 11.71 -13.99
CA TYR A 123 -11.02 13.15 -14.25
C TYR A 123 -9.97 13.91 -13.46
N PHE A 124 -9.65 15.10 -13.96
CA PHE A 124 -8.72 16.03 -13.32
C PHE A 124 -9.47 17.26 -12.83
N GLY A 125 -9.31 17.59 -11.55
CA GLY A 125 -9.75 18.88 -11.01
C GLY A 125 -8.62 19.90 -11.10
N PHE A 126 -8.85 21.05 -11.75
CA PHE A 126 -7.82 22.06 -12.02
C PHE A 126 -7.87 23.27 -11.08
N ALA A 127 -8.11 23.03 -9.79
CA ALA A 127 -7.70 23.95 -8.72
C ALA A 127 -8.02 25.45 -8.95
N GLN A 128 -9.30 25.77 -9.20
CA GLN A 128 -9.86 27.11 -9.47
C GLN A 128 -9.78 27.62 -10.92
N HIS A 129 -9.18 26.87 -11.84
CA HIS A 129 -9.29 27.17 -13.26
C HIS A 129 -10.67 26.81 -13.81
N HIS A 130 -11.15 27.63 -14.75
CA HIS A 130 -12.39 27.36 -15.47
C HIS A 130 -12.07 26.52 -16.71
N MET A 131 -12.61 25.31 -16.76
CA MET A 131 -12.37 24.36 -17.84
C MET A 131 -13.55 24.33 -18.80
N ALA A 132 -13.26 24.21 -20.09
CA ALA A 132 -14.25 24.06 -21.14
C ALA A 132 -13.79 23.01 -22.14
N ASP A 133 -14.71 22.33 -22.82
CA ASP A 133 -14.42 21.32 -23.83
C ASP A 133 -14.76 21.76 -25.27
N ILE A 134 -15.33 22.95 -25.42
CA ILE A 134 -15.58 23.61 -26.71
C ILE A 134 -14.26 24.05 -27.38
N GLN A 135 -14.28 24.27 -28.69
CA GLN A 135 -13.16 24.83 -29.46
C GLN A 135 -11.79 24.16 -29.22
N GLY A 136 -11.78 22.88 -28.83
CA GLY A 136 -10.55 22.12 -28.60
C GLY A 136 -10.00 22.15 -27.17
N TYR A 137 -10.63 22.84 -26.23
CA TYR A 137 -10.17 22.93 -24.82
C TYR A 137 -10.44 21.66 -23.99
N GLY A 138 -11.11 20.67 -24.58
CA GLY A 138 -11.18 19.31 -24.05
C GLY A 138 -9.97 18.44 -24.39
N ARG A 139 -9.03 18.92 -25.21
CA ARG A 139 -7.82 18.16 -25.58
C ARG A 139 -6.81 18.18 -24.43
N VAL A 140 -6.71 17.05 -23.74
CA VAL A 140 -5.75 16.85 -22.64
C VAL A 140 -4.63 15.96 -23.12
N THR A 141 -3.38 16.41 -22.94
CA THR A 141 -2.19 15.61 -23.25
C THR A 141 -1.70 14.92 -21.99
N LEU A 142 -1.47 13.62 -22.07
CA LEU A 142 -1.03 12.75 -20.99
C LEU A 142 0.30 12.12 -21.37
N ARG A 143 1.22 12.00 -20.41
CA ARG A 143 2.47 11.28 -20.56
C ARG A 143 2.81 10.58 -19.25
N VAL A 144 2.94 9.26 -19.28
CA VAL A 144 3.43 8.47 -18.15
C VAL A 144 4.95 8.39 -18.28
N ASP A 145 5.66 8.91 -17.27
CA ASP A 145 7.12 8.94 -17.22
C ASP A 145 7.77 9.41 -18.54
N GLN A 146 8.62 8.57 -19.14
CA GLN A 146 9.31 8.83 -20.40
C GLN A 146 8.61 8.25 -21.64
N GLN A 147 7.40 7.70 -21.49
CA GLN A 147 6.65 7.14 -22.60
C GLN A 147 6.20 8.21 -23.61
N ASN A 148 5.70 7.80 -24.77
CA ASN A 148 5.15 8.73 -25.75
C ASN A 148 3.90 9.43 -25.20
N ALA A 149 3.84 10.75 -25.40
CA ALA A 149 2.67 11.51 -24.98
C ALA A 149 1.47 11.18 -25.87
N VAL A 150 0.29 11.07 -25.25
CA VAL A 150 -0.97 10.81 -25.94
C VAL A 150 -1.97 11.91 -25.63
N THR A 151 -2.72 12.35 -26.64
CA THR A 151 -3.84 13.28 -26.42
C THR A 151 -5.16 12.51 -26.32
N ARG A 152 -6.02 12.96 -25.41
CA ARG A 152 -7.40 12.48 -25.25
C ARG A 152 -8.35 13.67 -25.31
N ASN A 153 -9.51 13.46 -25.91
CA ASN A 153 -10.61 14.39 -25.80
C ASN A 153 -11.39 14.06 -24.53
N MET A 154 -11.42 15.00 -23.60
CA MET A 154 -12.13 14.94 -22.33
C MET A 154 -13.24 15.99 -22.34
N GLN A 155 -14.29 15.74 -21.56
CA GLN A 155 -15.43 16.65 -21.45
C GLN A 155 -15.35 17.42 -20.14
N ALA A 156 -15.84 18.66 -20.15
CA ALA A 156 -15.90 19.47 -18.95
C ALA A 156 -16.94 18.93 -17.96
N SER A 157 -16.67 19.07 -16.67
CA SER A 157 -17.68 18.82 -15.64
C SER A 157 -18.80 19.88 -15.72
N THR A 158 -19.96 19.55 -15.15
CA THR A 158 -21.13 20.45 -15.12
C THR A 158 -20.84 21.77 -14.40
N ASP A 159 -19.93 21.78 -13.43
CA ASP A 159 -19.47 22.99 -12.74
C ASP A 159 -18.23 23.64 -13.39
N SER A 160 -17.76 23.09 -14.51
CA SER A 160 -16.62 23.58 -15.29
C SER A 160 -15.30 23.67 -14.51
N LYS A 161 -15.11 22.82 -13.50
CA LYS A 161 -13.88 22.75 -12.69
C LYS A 161 -12.98 21.56 -13.02
N ALA A 162 -13.47 20.64 -13.86
CA ALA A 162 -12.75 19.44 -14.22
C ALA A 162 -12.86 19.13 -15.71
N LEU A 163 -11.87 18.38 -16.21
CA LEU A 163 -11.96 17.66 -17.49
C LEU A 163 -11.88 16.16 -17.20
N GLY A 164 -12.76 15.38 -17.79
CA GLY A 164 -12.86 13.95 -17.51
C GLY A 164 -13.22 13.07 -18.70
N LEU A 165 -12.90 11.79 -18.51
CA LEU A 165 -13.45 10.65 -19.24
C LEU A 165 -14.59 10.10 -18.38
N TRP A 166 -15.83 10.29 -18.83
CA TRP A 166 -17.02 10.05 -17.99
C TRP A 166 -17.66 8.67 -18.21
N ASN A 167 -16.93 7.73 -18.82
CA ASN A 167 -17.36 6.34 -18.97
C ASN A 167 -16.18 5.37 -18.87
N GLY A 168 -16.49 4.12 -18.53
CA GLY A 168 -15.50 3.06 -18.31
C GLY A 168 -14.71 2.72 -19.57
N GLY A 169 -15.37 2.65 -20.73
CA GLY A 169 -14.71 2.28 -22.00
C GLY A 169 -13.57 3.22 -22.39
N GLN A 170 -13.65 4.50 -22.02
CA GLN A 170 -12.57 5.46 -22.21
C GLN A 170 -11.62 5.57 -21.02
N SER A 171 -12.14 5.51 -19.79
CA SER A 171 -11.35 5.71 -18.57
C SER A 171 -10.43 4.54 -18.29
N ILE A 172 -10.96 3.31 -18.33
CA ILE A 172 -10.25 2.09 -17.93
C ILE A 172 -8.95 1.89 -18.72
N PRO A 173 -8.92 2.03 -20.06
CA PRO A 173 -7.67 1.90 -20.81
C PRO A 173 -6.61 2.93 -20.42
N VAL A 174 -7.02 4.16 -20.11
CA VAL A 174 -6.09 5.21 -19.66
C VAL A 174 -5.59 4.91 -18.25
N ILE A 175 -6.47 4.45 -17.37
CA ILE A 175 -6.10 4.03 -16.00
C ILE A 175 -5.09 2.88 -16.04
N ARG A 176 -5.33 1.84 -16.83
CA ARG A 176 -4.38 0.72 -16.98
C ARG A 176 -3.03 1.16 -17.53
N SER A 177 -3.00 2.16 -18.42
CA SER A 177 -1.73 2.69 -18.94
C SER A 177 -0.87 3.41 -17.89
N MET A 178 -1.44 3.72 -16.72
CA MET A 178 -0.73 4.31 -15.59
C MET A 178 -0.19 3.27 -14.60
N PHE A 179 -0.53 1.99 -14.75
CA PHE A 179 0.04 0.94 -13.90
C PHE A 179 1.56 0.86 -14.13
N ASP A 180 2.29 0.52 -13.06
CA ASP A 180 3.76 0.57 -12.97
C ASP A 180 4.41 1.95 -13.23
N GLY A 181 3.62 2.99 -13.49
CA GLY A 181 4.11 4.34 -13.71
C GLY A 181 4.44 5.05 -12.40
N ASN A 182 5.36 6.02 -12.47
CA ASN A 182 5.72 6.82 -11.30
C ASN A 182 5.09 8.21 -11.33
N VAL A 183 5.13 8.86 -12.48
CA VAL A 183 4.62 10.22 -12.68
C VAL A 183 3.74 10.31 -13.91
N LEU A 184 2.54 10.85 -13.74
CA LEU A 184 1.69 11.27 -14.85
C LEU A 184 1.86 12.77 -15.08
N THR A 185 2.43 13.14 -16.22
CA THR A 185 2.43 14.52 -16.70
C THR A 185 1.15 14.80 -17.51
N VAL A 186 0.46 15.88 -17.17
CA VAL A 186 -0.80 16.30 -17.79
C VAL A 186 -0.69 17.73 -18.26
N ARG A 187 -1.01 17.99 -19.52
CA ARG A 187 -1.17 19.34 -20.07
C ARG A 187 -2.60 19.57 -20.50
N ALA A 188 -3.21 20.63 -19.98
CA ALA A 188 -4.56 21.07 -20.30
C ALA A 188 -4.59 22.59 -20.44
N THR A 189 -5.63 23.12 -21.07
CA THR A 189 -5.76 24.57 -21.31
C THR A 189 -7.06 25.06 -20.70
N PRO A 190 -7.02 25.85 -19.61
CA PRO A 190 -8.19 26.51 -19.09
C PRO A 190 -8.77 27.51 -20.09
N PHE A 191 -10.06 27.79 -19.96
CA PHE A 191 -10.75 28.72 -20.84
C PHE A 191 -10.21 30.14 -20.69
N SER A 192 -9.80 30.75 -21.81
CA SER A 192 -9.22 32.10 -21.85
C SER A 192 -7.89 32.25 -21.08
N GLU A 193 -7.17 31.16 -20.84
CA GLU A 193 -5.85 31.17 -20.19
C GLU A 193 -4.82 30.38 -21.04
N SER A 194 -3.55 30.46 -20.66
CA SER A 194 -2.49 29.66 -21.30
C SER A 194 -2.52 28.20 -20.83
N PRO A 195 -2.02 27.25 -21.64
CA PRO A 195 -1.92 25.86 -21.21
C PRO A 195 -1.07 25.71 -19.94
N ILE A 196 -1.57 24.91 -19.00
CA ILE A 196 -0.85 24.53 -17.78
C ILE A 196 -0.38 23.08 -17.90
N THR A 197 0.79 22.80 -17.32
CA THR A 197 1.35 21.44 -17.24
C THR A 197 1.56 21.08 -15.78
N VAL A 198 1.02 19.95 -15.36
CA VAL A 198 1.02 19.47 -13.97
C VAL A 198 1.48 18.03 -13.93
N GLN A 199 2.05 17.61 -12.80
CA GLN A 199 2.55 16.26 -12.60
C GLN A 199 1.89 15.64 -11.38
N PHE A 200 1.41 14.41 -11.51
CA PHE A 200 0.79 13.64 -10.43
C PHE A 200 1.67 12.44 -10.08
N PRO A 201 1.91 12.15 -8.78
CA PRO A 201 2.51 10.89 -8.39
C PRO A 201 1.47 9.78 -8.60
N ILE A 202 1.84 8.74 -9.35
CA ILE A 202 0.95 7.61 -9.67
C ILE A 202 1.51 6.26 -9.22
N THR A 203 2.70 6.22 -8.59
CA THR A 203 3.29 5.02 -8.00
C THR A 203 2.29 4.31 -7.07
N GLY A 204 2.24 2.98 -7.14
CA GLY A 204 1.36 2.16 -6.29
C GLY A 204 -0.13 2.21 -6.68
N LEU A 205 -0.45 2.69 -7.89
CA LEU A 205 -1.83 2.75 -8.37
C LEU A 205 -2.46 1.37 -8.54
N GLU A 206 -1.70 0.37 -9.03
CA GLU A 206 -2.24 -0.96 -9.33
C GLU A 206 -2.77 -1.65 -8.08
N GLU A 207 -2.05 -1.51 -6.97
CA GLU A 207 -2.48 -2.01 -5.66
C GLU A 207 -3.61 -1.16 -5.09
N ALA A 208 -3.48 0.17 -5.14
CA ALA A 208 -4.46 1.09 -4.54
C ALA A 208 -5.85 0.99 -5.18
N ILE A 209 -5.93 0.65 -6.48
CA ILE A 209 -7.19 0.64 -7.23
C ILE A 209 -8.04 -0.63 -7.02
N SER A 210 -7.54 -1.65 -6.32
CA SER A 210 -8.27 -2.91 -6.09
C SER A 210 -9.75 -2.72 -5.67
N PRO A 211 -10.09 -1.94 -4.63
CA PRO A 211 -11.50 -1.77 -4.22
C PRO A 211 -12.38 -1.13 -5.30
N LEU A 212 -11.81 -0.23 -6.13
CA LEU A 212 -12.55 0.39 -7.24
C LEU A 212 -12.85 -0.65 -8.33
N ARG A 213 -11.86 -1.49 -8.65
CA ARG A 213 -11.98 -2.58 -9.63
C ARG A 213 -13.02 -3.62 -9.20
N GLU A 214 -13.04 -3.97 -7.92
CA GLU A 214 -14.06 -4.84 -7.35
C GLU A 214 -15.46 -4.21 -7.44
N ALA A 215 -15.61 -2.94 -7.04
CA ALA A 215 -16.91 -2.26 -7.05
C ALA A 215 -17.49 -2.07 -8.47
N CYS A 216 -16.63 -1.89 -9.48
CA CYS A 216 -17.01 -1.65 -10.87
C CYS A 216 -16.75 -2.81 -11.83
N ASN A 217 -16.33 -3.98 -11.32
CA ASN A 217 -16.21 -5.24 -12.02
C ASN A 217 -15.24 -5.24 -13.24
N TRP A 218 -13.97 -4.81 -13.09
CA TRP A 218 -12.98 -4.82 -14.19
C TRP A 218 -11.52 -5.04 -13.76
#